data_AF-A0A6G3LJB8-F1
#
_entry.id   AF-A0A6G3LJB8-F1
#
_cell.length_a   1.000
_cell.length_b   1.000
_cell.length_c   1.000
_cell.angle_alpha   90.00
_cell.angle_beta   90.00
_cell.angle_gamma   90.00
#
_symmetry.space_group_name_H-M   'P 1'
#
loop_
_entity.id
_entity.type
_entity.pdbx_description
1 polymer ?
#
loop_
_entity_poly.entity_id
_entity_poly.type
_entity_poly.pdbx_seq_one_letter_code
_entity_poly.pdbx_strand_id
1 'polypeptide(L)'
;MSVFSAVNDKSMSILDLAKIWPLIREFEGARLQKVSERGNVFYFRFREGGIVFSPRRGLVPAESDSVFPVEFGKVRWSSRIEGKRLESVAQIAGDRVVCLDFGKEKVVLEWVREGNLVLLDGESKIVYALEPKEMRDRTLKPGETYRPPPRLGDIFSGDIEKLYESFRSMSKRGAIV
;
A
#
# COMPACT_ATOMS: atom_id res chain seq x y z
N MET A 1 4.45 10.88 32.98
CA MET A 1 3.83 11.81 32.00
C MET A 1 4.05 11.24 30.62
N SER A 2 2.97 10.89 29.94
CA SER A 2 2.99 10.19 28.65
C SER A 2 3.19 11.19 27.52
N VAL A 3 4.40 11.26 26.97
CA VAL A 3 4.72 12.00 25.74
C VAL A 3 4.29 11.16 24.55
N PHE A 4 2.99 10.96 24.36
CA PHE A 4 2.46 10.57 23.04
C PHE A 4 2.03 11.86 22.36
N SER A 5 3.02 12.54 21.74
CA SER A 5 2.77 13.57 20.75
C SER A 5 1.77 13.02 19.73
N ALA A 6 0.74 13.79 19.40
CA ALA A 6 -0.29 13.46 18.42
C ALA A 6 0.33 12.69 17.23
N VAL A 7 0.05 11.39 17.15
CA VAL A 7 0.44 10.59 15.99
C VAL A 7 -0.30 11.21 14.82
N ASN A 8 0.45 11.88 13.95
CA ASN A 8 -0.10 12.54 12.77
C ASN A 8 -0.72 11.45 11.89
N ASP A 9 -2.04 11.34 11.90
CA ASP A 9 -2.78 10.28 11.22
C ASP A 9 -2.94 10.55 9.71
N LYS A 10 -1.95 11.25 9.14
CA LYS A 10 -2.00 11.70 7.76
C LYS A 10 -1.69 10.53 6.83
N SER A 11 -2.66 10.18 6.01
CA SER A 11 -2.48 9.25 4.91
C SER A 11 -1.51 9.82 3.87
N MET A 12 -0.54 8.99 3.45
CA MET A 12 0.40 9.31 2.38
C MET A 12 -0.34 9.77 1.13
N SER A 13 0.08 10.91 0.57
CA SER A 13 -0.48 11.40 -0.69
C SER A 13 0.19 10.74 -1.90
N ILE A 14 -0.38 10.97 -3.09
CA ILE A 14 0.21 10.52 -4.35
C ILE A 14 1.60 11.16 -4.60
N LEU A 15 1.81 12.40 -4.12
CA LEU A 15 3.07 13.11 -4.28
C LEU A 15 4.15 12.54 -3.35
N ASP A 16 3.76 12.15 -2.14
CA ASP A 16 4.66 11.47 -1.22
C ASP A 16 5.08 10.10 -1.78
N LEU A 17 4.14 9.35 -2.36
CA LEU A 17 4.46 8.11 -3.09
C LEU A 17 5.46 8.36 -4.22
N ALA A 18 5.26 9.40 -5.03
CA ALA A 18 6.16 9.74 -6.13
C ALA A 18 7.59 10.03 -5.63
N LYS A 19 7.73 10.68 -4.47
CA LYS A 19 9.05 10.97 -3.87
C LYS A 19 9.78 9.71 -3.43
N ILE A 20 9.07 8.75 -2.82
CA ILE A 20 9.68 7.50 -2.33
C ILE A 20 9.75 6.41 -3.39
N TRP A 21 9.12 6.60 -4.56
CA TRP A 21 9.02 5.59 -5.62
C TRP A 21 10.36 4.96 -6.01
N PRO A 22 11.46 5.72 -6.18
CA PRO A 22 12.76 5.12 -6.48
C PRO A 22 13.20 4.11 -5.41
N LEU A 23 13.04 4.46 -4.13
CA LEU A 23 13.43 3.62 -2.99
C LEU A 23 12.61 2.33 -2.92
N ILE A 24 11.33 2.39 -3.29
CA ILE A 24 10.48 1.19 -3.32
C ILE A 24 10.88 0.25 -4.45
N ARG A 25 11.33 0.80 -5.60
CA ARG A 25 11.77 0.01 -6.74
C ARG A 25 13.14 -0.65 -6.54
N GLU A 26 13.94 -0.21 -5.56
CA GLU A 26 15.20 -0.88 -5.21
C GLU A 26 14.99 -2.34 -4.76
N PHE A 27 13.78 -2.69 -4.31
CA PHE A 27 13.42 -4.06 -3.97
C PHE A 27 13.04 -4.92 -5.19
N GLU A 28 12.92 -4.36 -6.40
CA GLU A 28 12.73 -5.16 -7.62
C GLU A 28 13.91 -6.14 -7.82
N GLY A 29 13.59 -7.39 -8.13
CA GLY A 29 14.54 -8.51 -8.20
C GLY A 29 14.93 -9.08 -6.83
N ALA A 30 14.68 -8.39 -5.71
CA ALA A 30 15.04 -8.87 -4.38
C ALA A 30 14.15 -10.04 -3.91
N ARG A 31 14.72 -10.94 -3.11
CA ARG A 31 13.99 -12.09 -2.55
C ARG A 31 13.30 -11.68 -1.25
N LEU A 32 11.98 -11.87 -1.18
CA LEU A 32 11.19 -11.63 0.03
C LEU A 32 11.56 -12.67 1.08
N GLN A 33 12.10 -12.24 2.22
CA GLN A 33 12.49 -13.13 3.30
C GLN A 33 11.31 -13.45 4.21
N LYS A 34 10.52 -12.44 4.55
CA LYS A 34 9.43 -12.57 5.52
C LYS A 34 8.37 -11.51 5.31
N VAL A 35 7.11 -11.88 5.56
CA VAL A 35 6.06 -10.90 5.88
C VAL A 35 5.62 -11.10 7.32
N SER A 36 5.59 -10.01 8.06
CA SER A 36 5.12 -10.00 9.44
C SER A 36 4.09 -8.89 9.62
N GLU A 37 3.16 -9.04 10.57
CA GLU A 37 2.10 -8.04 10.83
C GLU A 37 1.99 -7.65 12.30
N ARG A 38 1.50 -6.44 12.56
CA ARG A 38 1.03 -6.02 13.87
C ARG A 38 -0.20 -5.13 13.68
N GLY A 39 -1.39 -5.67 13.97
CA GLY A 39 -2.65 -5.01 13.63
C GLY A 39 -2.71 -4.76 12.12
N ASN A 40 -2.89 -3.50 11.70
CA ASN A 40 -2.98 -3.10 10.29
C ASN A 40 -1.64 -2.57 9.74
N VAL A 41 -0.52 -3.03 10.27
CA VAL A 41 0.83 -2.70 9.79
C VAL A 41 1.52 -3.97 9.34
N PHE A 42 2.02 -3.99 8.12
CA PHE A 42 2.68 -5.12 7.47
C PHE A 42 4.11 -4.74 7.15
N TYR A 43 5.05 -5.62 7.43
CA TYR A 43 6.45 -5.48 7.05
C TYR A 43 6.85 -6.59 6.08
N PHE A 44 7.10 -6.21 4.83
CA PHE A 44 7.66 -7.06 3.78
C PHE A 44 9.18 -6.94 3.82
N ARG A 45 9.83 -7.86 4.52
CA ARG A 45 11.28 -7.86 4.76
C ARG A 45 12.04 -8.50 3.61
N PHE A 46 13.03 -7.79 3.12
CA PHE A 46 14.07 -8.24 2.20
C PHE A 46 15.41 -8.25 2.95
N ARG A 47 16.50 -8.61 2.25
CA ARG A 47 17.83 -8.67 2.86
C ARG A 47 18.35 -7.28 3.27
N GLU A 48 18.28 -6.33 2.35
CA GLU A 48 18.84 -4.97 2.51
C GLU A 48 17.75 -3.97 2.97
N GLY A 49 16.79 -4.41 3.79
CA GLY A 49 15.68 -3.58 4.28
C GLY A 49 14.31 -4.16 3.96
N GLY A 50 13.32 -3.30 3.76
CA GLY A 50 12.05 -3.71 3.17
C GLY A 50 10.98 -2.64 3.11
N ILE A 51 9.73 -3.08 2.95
CA ILE A 51 8.58 -2.21 2.74
C ILE A 51 7.63 -2.35 3.92
N VAL A 52 7.36 -1.26 4.61
CA VAL A 52 6.33 -1.19 5.65
C VAL A 52 5.07 -0.60 5.04
N PHE A 53 3.92 -1.22 5.26
CA PHE A 53 2.64 -0.78 4.72
C PHE A 53 1.55 -0.76 5.79
N SER A 54 0.68 0.24 5.72
CA SER A 54 -0.59 0.27 6.43
C SER A 54 -1.71 0.80 5.52
N PRO A 55 -2.88 0.13 5.44
CA PRO A 55 -4.02 0.59 4.63
C PRO A 55 -4.47 2.03 4.93
N ARG A 56 -4.28 2.50 6.17
CA ARG A 56 -4.69 3.86 6.56
C ARG A 56 -3.63 4.92 6.28
N ARG A 57 -2.36 4.53 6.17
CA ARG A 57 -1.23 5.48 6.11
C ARG A 57 -0.44 5.44 4.81
N GLY A 58 -0.44 4.33 4.08
CA GLY A 58 0.40 4.10 2.91
C GLY A 58 1.61 3.25 3.23
N LEU A 59 2.66 3.38 2.42
CA LEU A 59 3.87 2.56 2.50
C LEU A 59 5.12 3.40 2.64
N VAL A 60 6.15 2.85 3.27
CA VAL A 60 7.48 3.47 3.38
C VAL A 60 8.56 2.41 3.23
N PRO A 61 9.74 2.75 2.68
CA PRO A 61 10.91 1.90 2.80
C PRO A 61 11.39 1.87 4.26
N ALA A 62 11.98 0.76 4.66
CA ALA A 62 12.64 0.58 5.94
C ALA A 62 14.04 0.02 5.69
N GLU A 63 15.03 0.56 6.40
CA GLU A 63 16.41 0.08 6.35
C GLU A 63 16.55 -1.27 7.06
N SER A 64 17.59 -2.05 6.73
CA SER A 64 17.79 -3.41 7.26
C SER A 64 17.94 -3.46 8.79
N ASP A 65 18.48 -2.40 9.37
CA ASP A 65 18.71 -2.23 10.81
C ASP A 65 17.55 -1.49 11.50
N SER A 66 16.43 -1.24 10.80
CA SER A 66 15.25 -0.62 11.37
C SER A 66 14.75 -1.40 12.60
N VAL A 67 14.75 -0.72 13.75
CA VAL A 67 14.22 -1.25 15.00
C VAL A 67 12.75 -0.86 15.12
N PHE A 68 11.88 -1.85 15.18
CA PHE A 68 10.47 -1.63 15.47
C PHE A 68 10.24 -1.71 16.97
N PRO A 69 9.51 -0.75 17.58
CA PRO A 69 9.26 -0.73 19.03
C PRO A 69 8.28 -1.81 19.50
N VAL A 70 7.81 -2.67 18.58
CA VAL A 70 6.80 -3.71 18.83
C VAL A 70 7.14 -4.97 18.04
N GLU A 71 6.78 -6.12 18.61
CA GLU A 71 6.90 -7.41 17.92
C GLU A 71 5.81 -7.58 16.88
N PHE A 72 6.20 -8.11 15.72
CA PHE A 72 5.30 -8.48 14.64
C PHE A 72 4.99 -9.99 14.69
N GLY A 73 3.74 -10.33 14.46
CA GLY A 73 3.25 -11.70 14.31
C GLY A 73 3.45 -12.25 12.90
N LYS A 74 3.26 -13.57 12.76
CA LYS A 74 3.31 -14.27 11.48
C LYS A 74 2.01 -14.08 10.70
N VAL A 75 2.14 -13.96 9.39
CA VAL A 75 1.02 -13.80 8.46
C VAL A 75 0.80 -15.12 7.72
N ARG A 76 -0.40 -15.70 7.74
CA ARG A 76 -0.62 -17.03 7.11
C ARG A 76 -0.58 -16.98 5.58
N TRP A 77 -1.20 -15.96 4.97
CA TRP A 77 -1.26 -15.83 3.52
C TRP A 77 0.11 -15.57 2.89
N SER A 78 1.08 -15.06 3.66
CA SER A 78 2.42 -14.74 3.15
C SER A 78 3.23 -15.97 2.76
N SER A 79 2.88 -17.15 3.25
CA SER A 79 3.48 -18.43 2.82
C SER A 79 3.43 -18.65 1.30
N ARG A 80 2.51 -17.98 0.60
CA ARG A 80 2.41 -18.01 -0.87
C ARG A 80 3.45 -17.16 -1.59
N ILE A 81 4.08 -16.20 -0.92
CA ILE A 81 5.03 -15.26 -1.52
C ILE A 81 6.40 -15.23 -0.85
N GLU A 82 6.51 -15.67 0.42
CA GLU A 82 7.79 -15.76 1.12
C GLU A 82 8.76 -16.69 0.37
N GLY A 83 9.99 -16.22 0.19
CA GLY A 83 11.00 -16.88 -0.62
C GLY A 83 10.89 -16.62 -2.13
N LYS A 84 9.88 -15.89 -2.63
CA LYS A 84 9.83 -15.51 -4.04
C LYS A 84 10.62 -14.21 -4.28
N ARG A 85 10.98 -13.96 -5.54
CA ARG A 85 11.55 -12.67 -5.95
C ARG A 85 10.41 -11.70 -6.26
N LEU A 86 10.57 -10.46 -5.84
CA LEU A 86 9.71 -9.36 -6.26
C LEU A 86 10.08 -9.04 -7.71
N GLU A 87 9.32 -9.54 -8.68
CA GLU A 87 9.62 -9.39 -10.11
C GLU A 87 9.44 -7.94 -10.57
N SER A 88 8.42 -7.26 -10.07
CA SER A 88 8.19 -5.84 -10.36
C SER A 88 7.34 -5.15 -9.29
N VAL A 89 7.43 -3.82 -9.25
CA VAL A 89 6.56 -2.95 -8.49
C VAL A 89 5.86 -1.99 -9.44
N ALA A 90 4.53 -1.94 -9.39
CA ALA A 90 3.73 -1.10 -10.28
C ALA A 90 2.72 -0.26 -9.51
N GLN A 91 2.58 1.01 -9.90
CA GLN A 91 1.46 1.83 -9.46
C GLN A 91 0.24 1.50 -10.33
N ILE A 92 -0.91 1.27 -9.69
CA ILE A 92 -2.14 0.95 -10.40
C ILE A 92 -3.01 2.19 -10.55
N ALA A 93 -3.49 2.41 -11.78
CA ALA A 93 -4.52 3.40 -12.11
C ALA A 93 -4.19 4.87 -11.73
N GLY A 94 -2.90 5.19 -11.51
CA GLY A 94 -2.44 6.52 -11.13
C GLY A 94 -2.88 6.97 -9.74
N ASP A 95 -3.27 6.03 -8.87
CA ASP A 95 -3.77 6.32 -7.52
C ASP A 95 -2.82 5.73 -6.45
N ARG A 96 -3.22 5.82 -5.19
CA ARG A 96 -2.55 5.29 -3.99
C ARG A 96 -2.77 3.78 -3.86
N VAL A 97 -2.40 3.08 -4.93
CA VAL A 97 -2.50 1.63 -5.09
C VAL A 97 -1.21 1.13 -5.71
N VAL A 98 -0.53 0.22 -5.02
CA VAL A 98 0.74 -0.37 -5.46
C VAL A 98 0.60 -1.88 -5.52
N CYS A 99 1.07 -2.46 -6.62
CA CYS A 99 1.17 -3.89 -6.83
C CYS A 99 2.61 -4.33 -6.64
N LEU A 100 2.83 -5.31 -5.76
CA LEU A 100 4.06 -6.07 -5.63
C LEU A 100 3.86 -7.39 -6.38
N ASP A 101 4.57 -7.60 -7.49
CA ASP A 101 4.43 -8.79 -8.33
C ASP A 101 5.48 -9.84 -7.95
N PHE A 102 5.04 -11.03 -7.54
CA PHE A 102 5.90 -12.18 -7.23
C PHE A 102 5.73 -13.31 -8.26
N GLY A 103 5.31 -12.96 -9.48
CA GLY A 103 5.09 -13.85 -10.61
C GLY A 103 3.68 -14.44 -10.61
N LYS A 104 3.50 -15.60 -9.95
CA LYS A 104 2.19 -16.27 -9.86
C LYS A 104 1.26 -15.64 -8.83
N GLU A 105 1.76 -14.76 -7.99
CA GLU A 105 0.99 -14.11 -6.94
C GLU A 105 1.35 -12.65 -6.90
N LYS A 106 0.35 -11.81 -6.63
CA LYS A 106 0.51 -10.37 -6.55
C LYS A 106 -0.05 -9.88 -5.23
N VAL A 107 0.62 -8.93 -4.60
CA VAL A 107 0.07 -8.24 -3.43
C VAL A 107 -0.25 -6.82 -3.81
N VAL A 108 -1.54 -6.48 -3.73
CA VAL A 108 -2.02 -5.12 -3.92
C VAL A 108 -2.12 -4.44 -2.56
N LEU A 109 -1.46 -3.29 -2.45
CA LEU A 109 -1.45 -2.39 -1.31
C LEU A 109 -2.28 -1.16 -1.65
N GLU A 110 -3.46 -1.03 -1.07
CA GLU A 110 -4.37 0.10 -1.28
C GLU A 110 -4.41 0.98 -0.03
N TRP A 111 -4.20 2.29 -0.19
CA TRP A 111 -4.46 3.28 0.87
C TRP A 111 -5.33 4.45 0.39
N VAL A 112 -6.23 4.14 -0.54
CA VAL A 112 -7.34 4.99 -0.96
C VAL A 112 -8.53 4.75 -0.01
N ARG A 113 -9.16 5.83 0.49
CA ARG A 113 -10.25 5.78 1.48
C ARG A 113 -9.85 4.93 2.69
N GLU A 114 -10.52 3.81 2.95
CA GLU A 114 -10.19 2.90 4.06
C GLU A 114 -8.95 2.05 3.80
N GLY A 115 -8.53 1.93 2.54
CA GLY A 115 -7.45 1.05 2.10
C GLY A 115 -7.81 -0.43 2.16
N ASN A 116 -6.86 -1.26 1.72
CA ASN A 116 -6.88 -2.71 1.86
C ASN A 116 -5.50 -3.32 1.56
N LEU A 117 -5.30 -4.57 1.93
CA LEU A 117 -4.23 -5.43 1.42
C LEU A 117 -4.89 -6.63 0.75
N VAL A 118 -4.56 -6.89 -0.52
CA VAL A 118 -5.19 -7.96 -1.30
C VAL A 118 -4.11 -8.83 -1.91
N LEU A 119 -4.17 -10.14 -1.66
CA LEU A 119 -3.35 -11.14 -2.35
C LEU A 119 -4.14 -11.69 -3.53
N LEU A 120 -3.52 -11.68 -4.70
CA LEU A 120 -4.06 -12.21 -5.94
C LEU A 120 -3.28 -13.45 -6.40
N ASP A 121 -3.94 -14.33 -7.13
CA ASP A 121 -3.29 -15.40 -7.90
C ASP A 121 -2.89 -14.93 -9.31
N GLY A 122 -2.39 -15.86 -10.11
CA GLY A 122 -1.89 -15.60 -11.47
C GLY A 122 -2.99 -15.19 -12.45
N GLU A 123 -4.27 -15.42 -12.13
CA GLU A 123 -5.42 -14.99 -12.92
C GLU A 123 -6.03 -13.69 -12.39
N SER A 124 -5.33 -13.01 -11.47
CA SER A 124 -5.82 -11.80 -10.78
C SER A 124 -7.11 -12.04 -9.96
N LYS A 125 -7.38 -13.28 -9.55
CA LYS A 125 -8.44 -13.57 -8.59
C LYS A 125 -7.94 -13.35 -7.17
N ILE A 126 -8.81 -12.83 -6.32
CA ILE A 126 -8.51 -12.57 -4.92
C ILE A 126 -8.38 -13.90 -4.19
N VAL A 127 -7.21 -14.14 -3.62
CA VAL A 127 -6.96 -15.28 -2.73
C VAL A 127 -7.18 -14.87 -1.28
N TYR A 128 -6.83 -13.63 -0.94
CA TYR A 128 -7.01 -13.06 0.39
C TYR A 128 -7.26 -11.56 0.28
N ALA A 129 -8.13 -11.03 1.14
CA ALA A 129 -8.30 -9.61 1.37
C ALA A 129 -8.26 -9.37 2.89
N LEU A 130 -7.51 -8.36 3.32
CA LEU A 130 -7.41 -8.00 4.74
C LEU A 130 -8.78 -7.63 5.30
N GLU A 131 -9.53 -6.79 4.58
CA GLU A 131 -10.91 -6.46 4.89
C GLU A 131 -11.79 -6.85 3.69
N PRO A 132 -12.42 -8.05 3.71
CA PRO A 132 -13.36 -8.44 2.66
C PRO A 132 -14.59 -7.52 2.67
N LYS A 133 -14.93 -6.94 1.52
CA LYS A 133 -16.08 -6.01 1.43
C LYS A 133 -16.72 -5.98 0.04
N GLU A 134 -18.01 -5.71 0.03
CA GLU A 134 -18.76 -5.36 -1.17
C GLU A 134 -18.91 -3.85 -1.25
N MET A 135 -18.64 -3.29 -2.43
CA MET A 135 -18.79 -1.87 -2.73
C MET A 135 -19.68 -1.75 -3.97
N ARG A 136 -20.19 -0.54 -4.22
CA ARG A 136 -21.04 -0.26 -5.39
C ARG A 136 -20.39 -0.70 -6.71
N ASP A 137 -19.09 -0.42 -6.87
CA ASP A 137 -18.39 -0.58 -8.16
C ASP A 137 -17.53 -1.85 -8.24
N ARG A 138 -17.24 -2.50 -7.10
CA ARG A 138 -16.38 -3.69 -7.02
C ARG A 138 -16.59 -4.49 -5.74
N THR A 139 -16.22 -5.77 -5.80
CA THR A 139 -16.20 -6.68 -4.65
C THR A 139 -14.77 -7.10 -4.36
N LEU A 140 -14.36 -7.00 -3.09
CA LEU A 140 -13.08 -7.49 -2.60
C LEU A 140 -13.32 -8.71 -1.71
N LYS A 141 -13.61 -9.87 -2.31
CA LYS A 141 -13.82 -11.14 -1.61
C LYS A 141 -13.00 -12.25 -2.27
N PRO A 142 -12.49 -13.24 -1.51
CA PRO A 142 -11.82 -14.39 -2.11
C PRO A 142 -12.65 -15.06 -3.21
N GLY A 143 -12.01 -15.42 -4.32
CA GLY A 143 -12.63 -15.99 -5.53
C GLY A 143 -13.02 -14.95 -6.59
N GLU A 144 -13.25 -13.69 -6.20
CA GLU A 144 -13.61 -12.62 -7.13
C GLU A 144 -12.41 -12.11 -7.92
N THR A 145 -12.65 -11.60 -9.13
CA THR A 145 -11.60 -10.95 -9.93
C THR A 145 -11.32 -9.56 -9.38
N TYR A 146 -10.06 -9.26 -9.07
CA TYR A 146 -9.68 -7.97 -8.55
C TYR A 146 -9.93 -6.84 -9.56
N ARG A 147 -10.48 -5.74 -9.06
CA ARG A 147 -10.60 -4.47 -9.78
C ARG A 147 -10.06 -3.35 -8.91
N PRO A 148 -9.22 -2.45 -9.44
CA PRO A 148 -8.72 -1.32 -8.67
C PRO A 148 -9.84 -0.35 -8.28
N PRO A 149 -9.60 0.55 -7.30
CA PRO A 149 -10.52 1.65 -7.04
C PRO A 149 -10.76 2.46 -8.32
N PRO A 150 -11.93 3.11 -8.46
CA PRO A 150 -12.19 4.02 -9.58
C PRO A 150 -11.07 5.08 -9.68
N ARG A 151 -10.61 5.39 -10.90
CA ARG A 151 -9.49 6.33 -11.10
C ARG A 151 -9.86 7.70 -10.57
N LEU A 152 -8.91 8.38 -9.92
CA LEU A 152 -9.06 9.78 -9.54
C LEU A 152 -9.41 10.65 -10.78
N GLY A 153 -8.82 10.34 -11.94
CA GLY A 153 -9.14 10.99 -13.21
C GLY A 153 -10.61 10.90 -13.60
N ASP A 154 -11.27 9.74 -13.41
CA ASP A 154 -12.70 9.57 -13.74
C ASP A 154 -13.61 10.38 -12.80
N ILE A 155 -13.10 10.81 -11.63
CA ILE A 155 -13.80 11.68 -10.68
C ILE A 155 -13.69 13.17 -11.11
N PHE A 156 -12.62 13.55 -11.82
CA PHE A 156 -12.30 14.94 -12.19
C PHE A 156 -12.18 15.19 -13.71
N SER A 157 -12.53 14.22 -14.56
CA SER A 157 -12.23 14.17 -16.00
C SER A 157 -12.90 15.24 -16.87
N GLY A 158 -13.55 16.24 -16.29
CA GLY A 158 -14.20 17.31 -17.05
C GLY A 158 -14.13 18.69 -16.40
N ASP A 159 -13.41 18.88 -15.30
CA ASP A 159 -13.52 20.13 -14.54
C ASP A 159 -12.21 20.46 -13.82
N ILE A 160 -11.26 21.00 -14.59
CA ILE A 160 -9.96 21.44 -14.08
C ILE A 160 -10.11 22.55 -13.03
N GLU A 161 -11.19 23.33 -13.12
CA GLU A 161 -11.62 24.30 -12.11
C GLU A 161 -11.91 23.59 -10.79
N LYS A 162 -12.74 22.52 -10.78
CA LYS A 162 -13.01 21.75 -9.55
C LYS A 162 -11.78 21.10 -8.95
N LEU A 163 -10.86 20.63 -9.80
CA LEU A 163 -9.57 20.11 -9.33
C LEU A 163 -8.78 21.22 -8.63
N TYR A 164 -8.66 22.39 -9.26
CA TYR A 164 -7.97 23.55 -8.70
C TYR A 164 -8.61 24.07 -7.41
N GLU A 165 -9.94 24.13 -7.34
CA GLU A 165 -10.69 24.47 -6.11
C GLU A 165 -10.49 23.43 -5.00
N SER A 166 -10.43 22.15 -5.34
CA SER A 166 -10.12 21.08 -4.38
C SER A 166 -8.70 21.23 -3.83
N PHE A 167 -7.73 21.59 -4.69
CA PHE A 167 -6.36 21.90 -4.27
C PHE A 167 -6.27 23.18 -3.40
N ARG A 168 -7.05 24.23 -3.70
CA ARG A 168 -7.09 25.47 -2.91
C ARG A 168 -7.82 25.32 -1.58
N SER A 169 -8.86 24.49 -1.53
CA SER A 169 -9.65 24.20 -0.33
C SER A 169 -8.98 23.16 0.58
N MET A 170 -8.01 22.40 0.07
CA MET A 170 -7.03 21.69 0.89
C MET A 170 -6.19 22.71 1.66
N SER A 171 -6.69 23.10 2.84
CA SER A 171 -6.06 24.09 3.72
C SER A 171 -4.55 23.94 3.79
N LYS A 172 -3.86 25.07 3.64
CA LYS A 172 -2.49 25.31 4.13
C LYS A 172 -2.32 24.67 5.51
N ARG A 173 -1.84 23.42 5.57
CA ARG A 173 -1.53 22.73 6.83
C ARG A 173 -0.07 22.32 6.79
N GLY A 174 0.74 23.27 7.28
CA GLY A 174 2.07 23.07 7.84
C GLY A 174 3.04 22.29 6.97
N ALA A 175 3.61 22.95 5.97
CA ALA A 175 5.04 22.75 5.77
C ALA A 175 5.71 23.41 6.99
N ILE A 176 6.07 22.60 7.98
CA ILE A 176 7.11 23.01 8.92
C ILE A 176 8.39 22.86 8.12
N VAL A 177 8.96 23.99 7.74
CA VAL A 177 10.34 24.10 7.25
C VAL A 177 11.26 23.75 8.42
#